data_AF-A0A2V5MWU1-F1
#
_entry.id   AF-A0A2V5MWU1-F1
#
_cell.length_a   1.000
_cell.length_b   1.000
_cell.length_c   1.000
_cell.angle_alpha   90.00
_cell.angle_beta   90.00
_cell.angle_gamma   90.00
#
_symmetry.space_group_name_H-M   'P 1'
#
loop_
_entity.id
_entity.type
_entity.pdbx_description
1 polymer ?
#
loop_
_entity_poly.entity_id
_entity_poly.type
_entity_poly.pdbx_seq_one_letter_code
_entity_poly.pdbx_strand_id
1 'polypeptide(L)'
;IPDSRPDKGKIYRADNFEFSKVGLPSLYIGKGEHLLSRSETAPLRSDEFDSTDYHQVTDEVRPDWDLSGAVQDVQLLFEVGYQVANGDKFPEWKPGSEFRVKGSASRGHQD
;
A
#
# COMPACT_ATOMS: atom_id res chain seq x y z
N ILE A 1 -4.99 -8.82 6.37
CA ILE A 1 -3.86 -9.70 6.02
C ILE A 1 -2.63 -9.09 6.69
N PRO A 2 -1.96 -9.80 7.61
CA PRO A 2 -0.69 -9.35 8.17
C PRO A 2 0.35 -9.15 7.06
N ASP A 3 1.26 -8.19 7.21
CA ASP A 3 2.38 -8.02 6.27
C ASP A 3 3.19 -9.32 6.25
N SER A 4 3.35 -9.93 5.07
CA SER A 4 4.09 -11.17 4.89
C SER A 4 5.60 -10.99 4.97
N ARG A 5 6.10 -9.74 4.89
CA ARG A 5 7.54 -9.39 4.90
C ARG A 5 7.83 -8.20 5.81
N PRO A 6 7.51 -8.27 7.12
CA PRO A 6 7.75 -7.18 8.05
C PRO A 6 9.24 -6.84 8.19
N ASP A 7 10.13 -7.82 7.95
CA ASP A 7 11.59 -7.65 7.92
C ASP A 7 12.06 -6.62 6.87
N LYS A 8 11.27 -6.40 5.81
CA LYS A 8 11.58 -5.44 4.76
C LYS A 8 11.22 -4.00 5.14
N GLY A 9 10.43 -3.80 6.21
CA GLY A 9 10.09 -2.49 6.74
C GLY A 9 9.40 -1.56 5.74
N LYS A 10 8.62 -2.11 4.80
CA LYS A 10 8.10 -1.38 3.62
C LYS A 10 7.34 -0.10 4.01
N ILE A 11 6.47 -0.18 5.02
CA ILE A 11 5.70 0.98 5.49
C ILE A 11 6.56 2.11 6.08
N TYR A 12 7.74 1.80 6.64
CA TYR A 12 8.66 2.78 7.24
C TYR A 12 9.62 3.40 6.23
N ARG A 13 9.66 2.86 5.00
CA ARG A 13 10.58 3.28 3.93
C ARG A 13 9.85 3.86 2.71
N ALA A 14 8.54 4.03 2.81
CA ALA A 14 7.69 4.63 1.80
C ALA A 14 7.25 6.03 2.23
N ASP A 15 6.89 6.87 1.26
CA ASP A 15 6.60 8.30 1.47
C ASP A 15 5.42 8.56 2.44
N ASN A 16 4.48 7.60 2.55
CA ASN A 16 3.38 7.67 3.50
C ASN A 16 3.85 7.72 4.97
N PHE A 17 5.07 7.28 5.26
CA PHE A 17 5.61 7.22 6.61
C PHE A 17 5.71 8.60 7.26
N GLU A 18 6.21 9.61 6.55
CA GLU A 18 6.40 10.95 7.11
C GLU A 18 5.07 11.60 7.53
N PHE A 19 4.00 11.34 6.76
CA PHE A 19 2.64 11.73 7.14
C PHE A 19 2.15 10.96 8.39
N SER A 20 2.45 9.66 8.45
CA SER A 20 2.06 8.80 9.56
C SER A 20 2.77 9.20 10.87
N LYS A 21 4.03 9.62 10.82
CA LYS A 21 4.80 10.10 11.98
C LYS A 21 4.14 11.28 12.69
N VAL A 22 3.50 12.17 11.93
CA VAL A 22 2.79 13.34 12.47
C VAL A 22 1.31 13.07 12.74
N GLY A 23 0.89 11.79 12.67
CA GLY A 23 -0.44 11.33 13.03
C GLY A 23 -1.47 11.40 11.90
N LEU A 24 -1.10 11.77 10.67
CA LEU A 24 -2.03 11.76 9.53
C LEU A 24 -2.30 10.30 9.10
N PRO A 25 -3.57 9.83 9.13
CA PRO A 25 -3.92 8.50 8.66
C PRO A 25 -3.46 8.29 7.22
N SER A 26 -2.72 7.22 7.00
CA SER A 26 -2.21 6.86 5.68
C SER A 26 -2.59 5.44 5.28
N LEU A 27 -2.74 5.25 3.98
CA LEU A 27 -2.95 3.94 3.36
C LEU A 27 -1.70 3.56 2.59
N TYR A 28 -1.15 2.39 2.89
CA TYR A 28 -0.13 1.74 2.09
C TYR A 28 -0.74 0.47 1.51
N ILE A 29 -0.89 0.39 0.19
CA ILE A 29 -1.26 -0.85 -0.48
C ILE A 29 0.02 -1.63 -0.81
N GLY A 30 0.08 -2.88 -0.39
CA GLY A 30 1.16 -3.78 -0.77
C GLY A 30 0.84 -4.48 -2.08
N LYS A 31 1.87 -4.88 -2.83
CA LYS A 31 1.70 -5.84 -3.92
C LYS A 31 1.27 -7.19 -3.35
N GLY A 32 0.32 -7.86 -4.00
CA GLY A 32 0.09 -9.28 -3.77
C GLY A 32 1.38 -10.04 -4.11
N GLU A 33 2.06 -10.59 -3.11
CA GLU A 33 3.37 -11.21 -3.31
C GLU A 33 3.25 -12.50 -4.14
N HIS A 34 2.08 -13.13 -4.11
CA HIS A 34 1.77 -14.36 -4.82
C HIS A 34 0.73 -14.10 -5.93
N LEU A 35 1.06 -14.48 -7.17
CA LEU A 35 0.15 -14.37 -8.30
C LEU A 35 -0.94 -15.44 -8.24
N LEU A 36 -2.20 -15.06 -8.47
CA LEU A 36 -3.35 -15.98 -8.49
C LEU A 36 -3.23 -17.07 -9.55
N SER A 37 -2.50 -16.79 -10.64
CA SER A 37 -2.27 -17.73 -11.75
C SER A 37 -1.19 -18.78 -11.45
N ARG A 38 -0.46 -18.66 -10.35
CA ARG A 38 0.58 -19.60 -9.93
C ARG A 38 0.07 -20.53 -8.82
N SER A 39 0.67 -21.72 -8.69
CA SER A 39 0.46 -22.61 -7.54
C SER A 39 0.88 -21.90 -6.25
N GLU A 40 0.14 -22.07 -5.14
CA GLU A 40 0.46 -21.45 -3.83
C GLU A 40 1.87 -21.77 -3.30
N THR A 41 2.49 -22.83 -3.80
CA THR A 41 3.86 -23.25 -3.47
C THR A 41 4.93 -22.67 -4.39
N ALA A 42 4.56 -21.89 -5.39
CA ALA A 42 5.51 -21.28 -6.31
C ALA A 42 6.30 -20.16 -5.61
N PRO A 43 7.55 -19.91 -6.03
CA PRO A 43 8.28 -18.72 -5.61
C PRO A 43 7.48 -17.44 -5.88
N LEU A 44 7.58 -16.49 -4.95
CA LEU A 44 6.93 -15.19 -5.07
C LEU A 44 7.51 -14.45 -6.28
N ARG A 45 6.63 -13.94 -7.14
CA ARG A 45 7.06 -13.17 -8.32
C ARG A 45 7.87 -11.94 -7.92
N SER A 46 7.54 -11.36 -6.77
CA SER A 46 8.28 -10.25 -6.19
C SER A 46 9.71 -10.61 -5.81
N ASP A 47 9.99 -11.80 -5.27
CA ASP A 47 11.36 -12.19 -4.92
C ASP A 47 12.20 -12.41 -6.20
N GLU A 48 11.61 -12.99 -7.25
CA GLU A 48 12.25 -13.09 -8.57
C GLU A 48 12.64 -11.70 -9.10
N PHE A 49 11.70 -10.75 -9.07
CA PHE A 49 11.91 -9.39 -9.55
C PHE A 49 12.91 -8.61 -8.69
N ASP A 50 12.74 -8.64 -7.37
CA ASP A 50 13.60 -7.92 -6.41
C ASP A 50 15.06 -8.40 -6.47
N SER A 51 15.31 -9.66 -6.88
CA SER A 51 16.66 -10.23 -6.98
C SER A 51 17.39 -9.98 -8.30
N THR A 52 16.67 -9.62 -9.36
CA THR A 52 17.24 -9.55 -10.73
C THR A 52 16.99 -8.23 -11.44
N ASP A 53 15.86 -7.56 -11.14
CA ASP A 53 15.34 -6.47 -11.96
C ASP A 53 15.14 -5.17 -11.18
N TYR A 54 14.79 -5.23 -9.89
CA TYR A 54 14.54 -4.04 -9.10
C TYR A 54 15.76 -3.11 -8.99
N HIS A 55 15.55 -1.81 -9.28
CA HIS A 55 16.63 -0.80 -9.36
C HIS A 55 17.72 -1.12 -10.38
N GLN A 56 17.45 -1.99 -11.36
CA GLN A 56 18.35 -2.27 -12.47
C GLN A 56 17.82 -1.62 -13.75
N VAL A 57 18.68 -1.57 -14.78
CA VAL A 57 18.27 -1.12 -16.12
C VAL A 57 17.23 -2.05 -16.77
N THR A 58 17.03 -3.25 -16.24
CA THR A 58 16.03 -4.23 -16.70
C THR A 58 14.67 -4.07 -16.03
N ASP A 59 14.51 -3.07 -15.15
CA ASP A 59 13.24 -2.61 -14.57
C ASP A 59 12.38 -1.92 -15.63
N GLU A 60 11.91 -2.72 -16.58
CA GLU A 60 11.12 -2.29 -17.73
C GLU A 60 9.80 -3.07 -17.80
N VAL A 61 8.76 -2.42 -18.32
CA VAL A 61 7.48 -3.08 -18.61
C VAL A 61 7.70 -4.13 -19.69
N ARG A 62 7.33 -5.38 -19.40
CA ARG A 62 7.51 -6.49 -20.35
C ARG A 62 6.21 -6.87 -21.04
N PRO A 63 6.25 -7.33 -22.29
CA PRO A 63 5.05 -7.69 -23.05
C PRO A 63 4.29 -8.90 -22.49
N ASP A 64 4.94 -9.71 -21.65
CA ASP A 64 4.34 -10.87 -20.97
C ASP A 64 3.68 -10.52 -19.62
N TRP A 65 3.71 -9.26 -19.19
CA TRP A 65 3.07 -8.85 -17.94
C TRP A 65 1.55 -8.77 -18.09
N ASP A 66 0.84 -9.50 -17.22
CA ASP A 66 -0.59 -9.30 -17.01
C ASP A 66 -0.80 -8.14 -16.01
N LEU A 67 -1.28 -7.01 -16.52
CA LEU A 67 -1.54 -5.79 -15.74
C LEU A 67 -2.96 -5.72 -15.18
N SER A 68 -3.77 -6.78 -15.31
CA SER A 68 -5.15 -6.78 -14.80
C SER A 68 -5.23 -6.51 -13.29
N GLY A 69 -4.27 -7.01 -12.50
CA GLY A 69 -4.14 -6.70 -11.08
C GLY A 69 -3.82 -5.21 -10.82
N ALA A 70 -2.94 -4.61 -11.62
CA ALA A 70 -2.64 -3.18 -11.50
C ALA A 70 -3.86 -2.30 -11.82
N VAL A 71 -4.72 -2.72 -12.76
CA VAL A 71 -6.00 -2.04 -13.02
C VAL A 71 -6.92 -2.11 -11.80
N GLN A 72 -7.00 -3.26 -11.12
CA GLN A 72 -7.78 -3.41 -9.89
C GLN A 72 -7.23 -2.52 -8.76
N ASP A 73 -5.91 -2.45 -8.60
CA ASP A 73 -5.27 -1.57 -7.62
C ASP A 73 -5.60 -0.09 -7.86
N VAL A 74 -5.55 0.36 -9.12
CA VAL A 74 -5.89 1.73 -9.49
C VAL A 74 -7.37 2.03 -9.23
N GLN A 75 -8.28 1.10 -9.57
CA GLN A 75 -9.70 1.24 -9.30
C GLN A 75 -9.98 1.34 -7.79
N LEU A 76 -9.32 0.50 -6.98
CA LEU A 76 -9.43 0.54 -5.53
C LEU A 76 -8.92 1.87 -4.95
N LEU A 77 -7.74 2.33 -5.37
CA LEU A 77 -7.17 3.59 -4.89
C LEU A 77 -8.01 4.80 -5.31
N PHE A 78 -8.57 4.77 -6.52
CA PHE A 78 -9.52 5.80 -6.97
C PHE A 78 -10.75 5.84 -6.08
N GLU A 79 -11.37 4.69 -5.82
CA GLU A 79 -12.57 4.60 -4.96
C GLU A 79 -12.28 5.11 -3.54
N VAL A 80 -11.14 4.70 -2.95
CA VAL A 80 -10.71 5.19 -1.63
C VAL A 80 -10.54 6.71 -1.66
N GLY A 81 -9.81 7.25 -2.63
CA GLY A 81 -9.60 8.68 -2.77
C GLY A 81 -10.91 9.45 -2.95
N TYR A 82 -11.82 8.94 -3.78
CA TYR A 82 -13.13 9.53 -4.02
C TYR A 82 -13.98 9.57 -2.74
N GLN A 83 -14.05 8.47 -1.99
CA GLN A 83 -14.78 8.42 -0.73
C GLN A 83 -14.19 9.34 0.34
N VAL A 84 -12.86 9.43 0.44
CA VAL A 84 -12.18 10.32 1.40
C VAL A 84 -12.40 11.79 1.03
N ALA A 85 -12.40 12.12 -0.27
CA ALA A 85 -12.57 13.49 -0.73
C ALA A 85 -14.02 14.00 -0.62
N ASN A 86 -15.02 13.11 -0.74
CA ASN A 86 -16.44 13.48 -0.81
C ASN A 86 -17.26 13.03 0.41
N GLY A 87 -16.66 12.29 1.34
CA GLY A 87 -17.35 11.81 2.53
C GLY A 87 -17.23 12.76 3.72
N ASP A 88 -18.24 12.75 4.59
CA ASP A 88 -18.24 13.57 5.82
C ASP A 88 -17.32 13.00 6.91
N LYS A 89 -16.90 11.74 6.77
CA LYS A 89 -16.06 11.04 7.74
C LYS A 89 -14.59 11.09 7.32
N PHE A 90 -13.78 11.78 8.12
CA PHE A 90 -12.33 11.75 7.98
C PHE A 90 -11.77 10.36 8.32
N PRO A 91 -10.74 9.87 7.61
CA PRO A 91 -10.08 8.61 7.94
C PRO A 91 -9.58 8.56 9.39
N GLU A 92 -9.61 7.39 10.00
CA GLU A 92 -9.16 7.18 11.38
C GLU A 92 -8.17 6.01 11.45
N TRP A 93 -7.19 6.12 12.34
CA TRP A 93 -6.32 5.00 12.66
C TRP A 93 -7.09 3.85 13.31
N LYS A 94 -6.73 2.61 12.96
CA LYS A 94 -7.21 1.43 13.69
C LYS A 94 -6.80 1.51 15.16
N PRO A 95 -7.65 1.05 16.10
CA PRO A 95 -7.26 0.93 17.50
C PRO A 95 -5.94 0.16 17.66
N GLY A 96 -5.03 0.68 18.49
CA GLY A 96 -3.71 0.08 18.74
C GLY A 96 -2.63 0.37 17.70
N SER A 97 -2.93 1.13 16.63
CA SER A 97 -1.88 1.62 15.72
C SER A 97 -0.87 2.50 16.45
N GLU A 98 0.42 2.25 16.23
CA GLU A 98 1.53 3.03 16.80
C GLU A 98 1.54 4.50 16.33
N PHE A 99 0.94 4.78 15.17
CA PHE A 99 0.82 6.13 14.60
C PHE A 99 -0.38 6.92 15.14
N ARG A 100 -1.22 6.29 15.95
CA ARG A 100 -2.39 6.94 16.54
C ARG A 100 -1.95 7.85 17.69
N VAL A 101 -1.88 9.15 17.42
CA VAL A 101 -1.62 10.17 18.45
C VAL A 101 -2.81 10.24 19.41
N LYS A 102 -2.58 10.09 20.73
CA LYS A 102 -3.63 10.26 21.75
C LYS A 102 -4.22 11.67 21.67
N GLY A 103 -5.53 11.77 21.47
CA GLY A 103 -6.25 13.05 21.40
C GLY A 103 -6.37 13.68 20.01
N SER A 104 -5.93 13.00 18.95
CA SER A 104 -6.24 13.38 17.56
C SER A 104 -7.71 13.09 17.23
N ALA A 105 -8.61 13.92 17.77
CA ALA A 105 -9.93 14.09 17.18
C ALA A 105 -9.74 14.75 15.81
N SER A 106 -10.52 14.27 14.84
CA SER A 106 -10.58 14.73 13.45
C SER A 106 -10.42 16.25 13.35
N ARG A 107 -9.43 16.71 12.57
CA ARG A 107 -9.51 18.02 11.93
C ARG A 107 -10.54 17.89 10.80
N GLY A 108 -11.81 17.70 11.18
CA GLY A 108 -12.92 17.93 10.28
C GLY A 108 -12.91 19.41 9.92
N HIS A 109 -13.03 19.68 8.62
CA HIS A 109 -13.14 21.00 8.04
C HIS A 109 -14.08 21.88 8.89
N GLN A 110 -13.53 22.92 9.51
CA GLN A 110 -14.33 24.06 9.96
C GLN A 110 -14.33 25.03 8.80
N ASP A 111 -15.46 25.12 8.11
CA ASP A 111 -15.94 26.30 7.40
C ASP A 111 -17.48 26.25 7.39
#